data_AF-A0A934GWC4-F1
#
_entry.id   AF-A0A934GWC4-F1
#
_cell.length_a   1.000
_cell.length_b   1.000
_cell.length_c   1.000
_cell.angle_alpha   90.00
_cell.angle_beta   90.00
_cell.angle_gamma   90.00
#
_symmetry.space_group_name_H-M   'P 1'
#
loop_
_entity.id
_entity.type
_entity.pdbx_description
1 polymer ?
#
loop_
_entity_poly.entity_id
_entity_poly.type
_entity_poly.pdbx_seq_one_letter_code
_entity_poly.pdbx_strand_id
1 'polypeptide(L)'
;MKTVTNPSALFIQAIQSDSNHEMDWWWLLKRATSEAEREYCLEKILHINPINKLAQRELKALQNKQLSIAASVPHGLGWRLLGQRELKA
;
A
#
# COMPACT_ATOMS: atom_id res chain seq x y z
N MET A 1 -18.55 -1.28 -25.34
CA MET A 1 -18.70 -2.15 -24.15
C MET A 1 -17.32 -2.64 -23.76
N LYS A 2 -16.84 -2.40 -22.54
CA LYS A 2 -15.58 -3.00 -22.07
C LYS A 2 -15.91 -4.36 -21.49
N THR A 3 -15.55 -5.44 -22.19
CA THR A 3 -15.72 -6.79 -21.66
C THR A 3 -14.82 -6.95 -20.44
N VAL A 4 -15.43 -7.21 -19.28
CA VAL A 4 -14.68 -7.67 -18.10
C VAL A 4 -14.27 -9.10 -18.39
N THR A 5 -13.10 -9.29 -18.98
CA THR A 5 -12.54 -10.63 -19.23
C THR A 5 -12.19 -11.24 -17.88
N ASN A 6 -12.86 -12.34 -17.53
CA ASN A 6 -12.47 -13.17 -16.39
C ASN A 6 -11.07 -13.74 -16.68
N PRO A 7 -10.08 -13.62 -15.77
CA PRO A 7 -8.76 -14.19 -15.98
C PRO A 7 -8.85 -15.71 -16.11
N SER A 8 -7.94 -16.31 -16.88
CA SER A 8 -7.81 -17.77 -16.91
C SER A 8 -7.30 -18.30 -15.57
N ALA A 9 -7.63 -19.55 -15.24
CA ALA A 9 -7.11 -20.20 -14.04
C ALA A 9 -5.58 -20.23 -14.01
N LEU A 10 -4.94 -20.42 -15.17
CA LEU A 10 -3.47 -20.41 -15.30
C LEU A 10 -2.87 -19.04 -14.94
N PHE A 11 -3.50 -17.94 -15.37
CA PHE A 11 -3.04 -16.60 -15.03
C PHE A 11 -3.15 -16.33 -13.52
N ILE A 12 -4.25 -16.75 -12.90
CA ILE A 12 -4.42 -16.67 -11.45
C ILE A 12 -3.34 -17.50 -10.72
N GLN A 13 -3.08 -18.71 -11.19
CA GLN A 13 -2.04 -19.57 -10.62
C GLN A 13 -0.65 -18.93 -10.74
N ALA A 14 -0.35 -18.27 -11.86
CA ALA A 14 0.92 -17.55 -12.04
C ALA A 14 1.09 -16.42 -11.01
N ILE A 15 0.04 -15.60 -10.78
CA ILE A 15 0.06 -14.56 -9.74
C ILE A 15 0.26 -15.18 -8.35
N GLN A 16 -0.48 -16.26 -8.04
CA GLN A 16 -0.37 -16.96 -6.75
C GLN A 16 1.00 -17.59 -6.52
N SER A 17 1.71 -17.94 -7.59
CA SER A 17 3.05 -18.52 -7.57
C SER A 17 4.16 -17.48 -7.70
N ASP A 18 3.87 -16.23 -7.35
CA ASP A 18 4.78 -15.09 -7.41
C ASP A 18 5.30 -14.81 -8.83
N SER A 19 4.39 -14.40 -9.72
CA SER A 19 4.70 -14.10 -11.11
C SER A 19 5.91 -13.16 -11.26
N ASN A 20 6.81 -13.47 -12.19
CA ASN A 20 7.95 -12.64 -12.55
C ASN A 20 7.65 -11.64 -13.69
N HIS A 21 6.37 -11.29 -13.89
CA HIS A 21 5.94 -10.34 -14.91
C HIS A 21 5.25 -9.13 -14.28
N GLU A 22 5.83 -7.93 -14.50
CA GLU A 22 5.29 -6.69 -13.95
C GLU A 22 3.82 -6.45 -14.32
N MET A 23 3.40 -6.88 -15.52
CA MET A 23 2.05 -6.66 -16.03
C MET A 23 0.99 -7.42 -15.22
N ASP A 24 1.34 -8.56 -14.64
CA ASP A 24 0.44 -9.39 -13.84
C ASP A 24 0.11 -8.67 -12.53
N TRP A 25 1.12 -8.05 -11.92
CA TRP A 25 0.97 -7.22 -10.74
C TRP A 25 0.26 -5.91 -11.03
N TRP A 26 0.46 -5.29 -12.20
CA TRP A 26 -0.35 -4.13 -12.63
C TRP A 26 -1.82 -4.50 -12.81
N TRP A 27 -2.10 -5.70 -13.32
CA TRP A 27 -3.45 -6.22 -13.47
C TRP A 27 -4.12 -6.44 -12.10
N LEU A 28 -3.37 -6.97 -11.12
CA LEU A 28 -3.85 -7.18 -9.77
C LEU A 28 -4.03 -5.85 -9.02
N LEU A 29 -3.12 -4.90 -9.17
CA LEU A 29 -3.19 -3.56 -8.60
C LEU A 29 -4.49 -2.83 -8.96
N LYS A 30 -4.96 -2.99 -10.20
CA LYS A 30 -6.23 -2.40 -10.67
C LYS A 30 -7.47 -3.02 -10.02
N ARG A 31 -7.33 -4.18 -9.39
CA ARG A 31 -8.39 -4.95 -8.72
C ARG A 31 -8.26 -4.96 -7.21
N ALA A 32 -7.09 -4.57 -6.67
CA ALA A 32 -6.85 -4.43 -5.26
C ALA A 32 -7.85 -3.44 -4.64
N THR A 33 -8.45 -3.84 -3.53
CA THR A 33 -9.50 -3.09 -2.82
C THR A 33 -8.95 -2.35 -1.61
N SER A 34 -7.86 -2.85 -1.03
CA SER A 34 -7.17 -2.24 0.10
C SER A 34 -5.90 -1.51 -0.34
N GLU A 35 -5.52 -0.46 0.40
CA GLU A 35 -4.24 0.24 0.18
C GLU A 35 -3.04 -0.68 0.42
N ALA A 36 -3.13 -1.61 1.38
CA ALA A 36 -2.08 -2.59 1.63
C ALA A 36 -1.88 -3.56 0.45
N GLU A 37 -2.97 -4.00 -0.18
CA GLU A 37 -2.90 -4.84 -1.39
C GLU A 37 -2.28 -4.07 -2.56
N ARG A 38 -2.59 -2.78 -2.67
CA ARG A 38 -2.03 -1.90 -3.70
C ARG A 38 -0.53 -1.68 -3.49
N GLU A 39 -0.11 -1.41 -2.26
CA GLU A 39 1.30 -1.29 -1.88
C GLU A 39 2.06 -2.57 -2.22
N TYR A 40 1.58 -3.74 -1.80
CA TYR A 40 2.20 -5.02 -2.11
C TYR A 40 2.37 -5.25 -3.63
N CYS A 41 1.36 -4.94 -4.44
CA CYS A 41 1.46 -5.07 -5.90
C CYS A 41 2.55 -4.14 -6.48
N LEU A 42 2.65 -2.90 -5.98
CA LEU A 42 3.64 -1.93 -6.42
C LEU A 42 5.05 -2.33 -6.01
N GLU A 43 5.23 -2.88 -4.80
CA GLU A 43 6.49 -3.46 -4.34
C GLU A 43 6.93 -4.61 -5.25
N LYS A 44 6.01 -5.51 -5.64
CA LYS A 44 6.29 -6.58 -6.60
C LYS A 44 6.72 -6.06 -7.98
N ILE A 45 6.04 -5.04 -8.49
CA ILE A 45 6.43 -4.40 -9.76
C ILE A 45 7.85 -3.83 -9.65
N LEU A 46 8.18 -3.15 -8.55
CA LEU A 46 9.52 -2.56 -8.35
C LEU A 46 10.60 -3.60 -8.06
N HIS A 47 10.23 -4.75 -7.48
CA HIS A 47 11.16 -5.86 -7.32
C HIS A 47 11.57 -6.43 -8.68
N ILE A 48 10.62 -6.58 -9.61
CA ILE A 48 10.86 -7.07 -10.98
C ILE A 48 11.56 -6.00 -11.83
N ASN A 49 11.09 -4.75 -11.74
CA ASN A 49 11.59 -3.62 -12.51
C ASN A 49 11.83 -2.39 -11.61
N PRO A 50 13.02 -2.28 -11.00
CA PRO A 50 13.32 -1.21 -10.05
C PRO A 50 13.27 0.20 -10.64
N ILE A 51 13.45 0.34 -11.96
CA ILE A 51 13.46 1.63 -12.66
C ILE A 51 12.06 2.07 -13.12
N ASN A 52 11.01 1.31 -12.80
CA ASN A 52 9.64 1.64 -13.17
C ASN A 52 9.16 2.91 -12.44
N LYS A 53 9.39 4.06 -13.09
CA LYS A 53 9.06 5.39 -12.55
C LYS A 53 7.58 5.55 -12.21
N LEU A 54 6.69 4.84 -12.90
CA LEU A 54 5.26 4.91 -12.60
C LEU A 54 4.96 4.22 -11.27
N ALA A 55 5.46 3.00 -11.06
CA ALA A 55 5.29 2.28 -9.80
C ALA A 55 5.90 3.04 -8.61
N GLN A 56 7.10 3.63 -8.78
CA GLN A 56 7.73 4.46 -7.75
C GLN A 56 6.85 5.65 -7.34
N ARG A 57 6.23 6.33 -8.32
CA ARG A 57 5.36 7.48 -8.07
C ARG A 57 4.08 7.07 -7.34
N GLU A 58 3.43 6.00 -7.77
CA GLU A 58 2.22 5.47 -7.16
C GLU A 58 2.46 5.01 -5.72
N LEU A 59 3.57 4.31 -5.46
CA LEU A 59 3.93 3.85 -4.12
C LEU A 59 4.16 5.02 -3.18
N LYS A 60 4.92 6.02 -3.63
CA LYS A 60 5.13 7.26 -2.85
C LYS A 60 3.83 8.00 -2.55
N ALA A 61 2.88 8.00 -3.48
CA ALA A 61 1.58 8.63 -3.27
C ALA A 61 0.75 7.90 -2.20
N LEU A 62 0.74 6.57 -2.21
CA LEU A 62 0.08 5.77 -1.17
C LEU A 62 0.70 6.00 0.21
N GLN A 63 2.02 5.97 0.31
CA GLN A 63 2.73 6.20 1.58
C GLN A 63 2.46 7.60 2.14
N ASN A 64 2.46 8.62 1.29
CA ASN A 64 2.11 9.98 1.71
C ASN A 64 0.67 10.08 2.22
N LYS A 65 -0.27 9.39 1.57
CA LYS A 65 -1.66 9.32 2.03
C LYS A 65 -1.74 8.70 3.42
N GLN A 66 -1.07 7.58 3.64
CA GLN A 66 -1.06 6.89 4.94
C GLN A 66 -0.47 7.76 6.06
N LEU A 67 0.62 8.49 5.78
CA LEU A 67 1.23 9.42 6.74
C LEU A 67 0.28 10.57 7.11
N SER A 68 -0.47 11.11 6.15
CA SER A 68 -1.45 12.17 6.43
C SER A 68 -2.63 11.70 7.29
N ILE A 69 -3.06 10.44 7.14
CA ILE A 69 -4.13 9.85 7.96
C ILE A 69 -3.62 9.66 9.40
N ALA A 70 -2.41 9.16 9.58
CA ALA A 70 -1.80 8.97 10.90
C ALA A 70 -1.58 10.31 11.64
N ALA A 71 -1.22 11.38 10.92
CA ALA A 71 -1.06 12.71 11.48
C ALA A 71 -2.39 13.42 11.83
N SER A 72 -3.51 12.94 11.31
CA SER A 72 -4.86 13.47 11.56
C SER A 72 -5.51 12.90 12.83
N VAL A 73 -4.92 11.88 13.46
CA VAL A 73 -5.34 11.44 14.80
C VAL A 73 -4.97 12.54 15.80
N PRO A 74 -5.95 13.21 16.45
CA PRO A 74 -5.63 14.19 17.46
C PRO A 74 -4.88 13.46 18.58
N HIS A 75 -3.68 13.93 18.91
CA HIS A 75 -2.97 13.57 20.14
C HIS A 75 -3.70 14.15 21.37
N GLY A 76 -4.99 13.85 21.51
CA GLY A 76 -5.91 14.44 22.47
C GLY A 76 -6.09 13.67 23.77
N LEU A 77 -5.52 12.46 23.92
CA LEU A 77 -5.76 11.62 25.11
C LEU A 77 -4.54 10.75 25.53
N GLY A 78 -3.30 11.23 25.36
CA GLY A 78 -2.11 10.36 25.48
C GLY A 78 -1.03 10.70 26.51
N TRP A 79 -0.82 11.96 26.90
CA TRP A 79 0.39 12.32 27.68
C TRP A 79 0.21 13.34 28.81
N ARG A 80 -1.03 13.73 29.14
CA ARG A 80 -1.30 14.77 30.15
C ARG A 80 -1.67 14.24 31.55
N LEU A 81 -1.56 12.93 31.81
CA LEU A 81 -1.90 12.32 33.12
C LEU A 81 -0.78 11.51 33.80
N LEU A 82 0.44 11.46 33.26
CA LEU A 82 1.59 10.94 34.01
C LEU A 82 2.64 12.03 34.19
N GLY A 83 2.77 12.50 35.43
CA GLY A 83 4.06 12.90 35.96
C GLY A 83 4.35 14.40 36.16
N GLN A 84 3.36 15.21 36.55
CA GLN A 84 3.64 16.45 37.29
C GLN A 84 2.97 16.33 38.66
N ARG A 85 3.61 15.60 39.58
CA ARG A 85 3.31 15.71 41.01
C ARG A 85 4.33 16.66 41.61
N GLU A 86 3.78 17.67 42.24
CA GLU A 86 4.36 18.98 42.58
C GLU A 86 5.65 18.93 43.40
N LEU A 87 6.55 19.88 43.08
CA LEU A 87 7.37 20.54 44.07
C LEU A 87 6.44 21.35 44.98
N LYS A 88 6.38 21.04 46.28
CA LYS A 88 5.95 21.98 47.30
C LYS A 88 6.85 21.90 48.54
N ALA A 89 7.41 23.08 48.83
CA ALA A 89 8.01 23.59 50.06
C ALA A 89 9.27 22.89 50.59
#